data_AF-A0A7X6P885-F1
#
_entry.id   AF-A0A7X6P885-F1
#
_cell.length_a   1.000
_cell.length_b   1.000
_cell.length_c   1.000
_cell.angle_alpha   90.00
_cell.angle_beta   90.00
_cell.angle_gamma   90.00
#
_symmetry.space_group_name_H-M   'P 1'
#
loop_
_entity.id
_entity.type
_entity.pdbx_description
1 polymer ?
#
loop_
_entity_poly.entity_id
_entity_poly.type
_entity_poly.pdbx_seq_one_letter_code
_entity_poly.pdbx_strand_id
1 'polypeptide(L)'
;MNEFLNKLQRFRFNLNLQIVLRCLILATVFFMLGIHIYYLVWLNVSAQSVVLIYLNYILRLGIIFLIIWIFYRGIKHFYRIGQTARWLDKQTEHQDDLYQNLYELYQQKEDESILKVLALQATERLKSVSYRLPKLFPADLWFLILFLLIGIGSVWSFSADTFRYAMKQFAAITPETVAYKSTIDVIPGNITLGRGQQLVIQVVEPDTRLHHRLFYRWDENWRELGLNNYSYTFPSLEYYVQNEVAKSPVYRVECLDEPFVKSWVIDYHYPAYTGLGNVRDTLSYGNIEAFKHTEVILS
;
A
#
# COMPACT_ATOMS: atom_id res chain seq x y z
N MET A 1 8.85 40.42 49.67
CA MET A 1 7.65 39.81 49.06
C MET A 1 7.81 39.52 47.56
N ASN A 2 8.06 40.51 46.70
CA ASN A 2 8.17 40.28 45.25
C ASN A 2 9.20 39.22 44.84
N GLU A 3 10.38 39.19 45.50
CA GLU A 3 11.40 38.17 45.23
C GLU A 3 10.89 36.75 45.55
N PHE A 4 10.20 36.58 46.68
CA PHE A 4 9.60 35.30 47.08
C PHE A 4 8.56 34.83 46.06
N LEU A 5 7.61 35.70 45.68
CA LEU A 5 6.58 35.38 44.71
C LEU A 5 7.17 35.01 43.33
N ASN A 6 8.19 35.74 42.88
CA ASN A 6 8.89 35.43 41.64
C ASN A 6 9.57 34.05 41.68
N LYS A 7 10.23 33.70 42.79
CA LYS A 7 10.81 32.37 42.98
C LYS A 7 9.75 31.28 43.01
N LEU A 8 8.65 31.50 43.72
CA LEU A 8 7.52 30.57 43.79
C LEU A 8 6.88 30.34 42.42
N GLN A 9 6.72 31.40 41.61
CA GLN A 9 6.24 31.30 40.24
C GLN A 9 7.20 30.51 39.34
N ARG A 10 8.51 30.66 39.49
CA ARG A 10 9.51 29.85 38.77
C ARG A 10 9.40 28.37 39.13
N PHE A 11 9.24 28.04 40.41
CA PHE A 11 9.00 26.65 40.83
C PHE A 11 7.70 26.09 40.26
N ARG A 12 6.61 26.85 40.29
CA ARG A 12 5.34 26.47 39.66
C ARG A 12 5.51 26.19 38.16
N PHE A 13 6.23 27.07 37.46
CA PHE A 13 6.51 26.89 36.04
C PHE A 13 7.27 25.59 35.80
N ASN A 14 8.33 25.31 36.57
CA ASN A 14 9.11 24.09 36.43
C ASN A 14 8.29 22.82 36.72
N LEU A 15 7.44 22.83 37.75
CA LEU A 15 6.54 21.70 38.06
C LEU A 15 5.51 21.47 36.95
N ASN A 16 4.89 22.53 36.45
CA ASN A 16 3.93 22.42 35.36
C ASN A 16 4.60 22.01 34.04
N LEU A 17 5.83 22.48 33.78
CA LEU A 17 6.64 22.06 32.65
C LEU A 17 6.89 20.56 32.68
N GLN A 18 7.14 19.97 33.85
CA GLN A 18 7.29 18.52 33.96
C GLN A 18 6.01 17.76 33.64
N ILE A 19 4.84 18.27 34.03
CA ILE A 19 3.56 17.67 33.63
C ILE A 19 3.40 17.72 32.11
N VAL A 20 3.68 18.87 31.50
CA VAL A 20 3.63 19.05 30.04
C VAL A 20 4.59 18.10 29.33
N LEU A 21 5.83 17.97 29.81
CA LEU A 21 6.83 17.04 29.25
C LEU A 21 6.36 15.59 29.34
N ARG A 22 5.76 15.17 30.47
CA ARG A 22 5.18 13.82 30.59
C ARG A 22 4.06 13.59 29.58
N CYS A 23 3.14 14.56 29.45
CA CYS A 23 2.06 14.49 28.47
C CYS A 23 2.60 14.42 27.04
N LEU A 24 3.65 15.19 26.72
CA LEU A 24 4.28 15.20 25.40
C LEU A 24 4.92 13.83 25.09
N ILE A 25 5.70 13.27 26.01
CA ILE A 25 6.31 11.94 25.85
C ILE A 25 5.24 10.88 25.62
N LEU A 26 4.19 10.86 26.44
CA LEU A 26 3.10 9.89 26.28
C LEU A 26 2.36 10.07 24.96
N ALA A 27 2.07 11.31 24.55
CA ALA A 27 1.44 11.59 23.27
C ALA A 27 2.27 11.09 22.09
N THR A 28 3.60 11.29 22.13
CA THR A 28 4.51 10.76 21.11
C THR A 28 4.51 9.23 21.09
N VAL A 29 4.57 8.56 22.24
CA VAL A 29 4.54 7.09 22.32
C VAL A 29 3.25 6.53 21.74
N PHE A 30 2.10 7.08 22.13
CA PHE A 30 0.80 6.61 21.61
C PHE A 30 0.62 6.90 20.12
N PHE A 31 1.14 8.03 19.64
CA PHE A 31 1.16 8.34 18.21
C PHE A 31 1.97 7.32 17.42
N MET A 32 3.20 7.00 17.88
CA MET A 32 4.06 5.99 17.26
C MET A 32 3.41 4.60 17.29
N LEU A 33 2.79 4.24 18.41
CA LEU A 33 2.06 2.97 18.55
C LEU A 33 0.90 2.88 17.56
N GLY A 34 0.14 3.96 17.38
CA GLY A 34 -0.96 4.02 16.41
C GLY A 34 -0.50 3.82 14.97
N ILE A 35 0.60 4.46 14.57
CA ILE A 35 1.24 4.23 13.27
C ILE A 35 1.73 2.78 13.15
N HIS A 36 2.32 2.24 14.21
CA HIS A 36 2.83 0.87 14.22
C HIS A 36 1.70 -0.15 14.03
N ILE A 37 0.57 0.02 14.71
CA ILE A 37 -0.62 -0.81 14.53
C ILE A 37 -1.14 -0.75 13.08
N TYR A 38 -1.24 0.46 12.51
CA TYR A 38 -1.64 0.60 11.11
C TYR A 38 -0.71 -0.18 10.18
N TYR A 39 0.61 -0.03 10.38
CA TYR A 39 1.62 -0.69 9.57
C TYR A 39 1.55 -2.22 9.67
N LEU A 40 1.34 -2.77 10.86
CA LEU A 40 1.17 -4.22 11.04
C LEU A 40 -0.06 -4.75 10.30
N VAL A 41 -1.18 -4.03 10.32
CA VAL A 41 -2.36 -4.44 9.55
C VAL A 41 -2.10 -4.31 8.05
N TRP A 42 -1.41 -3.26 7.62
CA TRP A 42 -1.01 -3.06 6.23
C TRP A 42 -0.16 -4.21 5.68
N LEU A 43 0.73 -4.79 6.49
CA LEU A 43 1.54 -5.94 6.08
C LEU A 43 0.72 -7.24 5.87
N ASN A 44 -0.45 -7.35 6.50
CA ASN A 44 -1.26 -8.58 6.48
C ASN A 44 -2.48 -8.48 5.56
N VAL A 45 -2.76 -7.30 5.01
CA VAL A 45 -3.95 -7.03 4.20
C VAL A 45 -3.50 -6.44 2.87
N SER A 46 -4.20 -6.75 1.77
CA SER A 46 -3.86 -6.14 0.48
C SER A 46 -3.93 -4.62 0.58
N ALA A 47 -2.97 -3.93 -0.04
CA ALA A 47 -2.92 -2.46 -0.06
C ALA A 47 -4.21 -1.82 -0.62
N GLN A 48 -5.02 -2.57 -1.35
CA GLN A 48 -6.26 -2.10 -1.98
C GLN A 48 -7.50 -2.27 -1.09
N SER A 49 -7.36 -2.93 0.07
CA SER A 49 -8.48 -3.23 0.94
C SER A 49 -9.09 -1.96 1.53
N VAL A 50 -10.42 -1.87 1.44
CA VAL A 50 -11.22 -0.80 2.07
C VAL A 50 -11.04 -0.79 3.60
N VAL A 51 -10.69 -1.95 4.19
CA VAL A 51 -10.40 -2.07 5.63
C VAL A 51 -9.28 -1.12 6.06
N LEU A 52 -8.25 -0.94 5.24
CA LEU A 52 -7.13 -0.05 5.56
C LEU A 52 -7.57 1.42 5.59
N ILE A 53 -8.57 1.80 4.80
CA ILE A 53 -9.12 3.16 4.79
C ILE A 53 -9.89 3.43 6.08
N TYR A 54 -10.81 2.54 6.45
CA TYR A 54 -11.58 2.69 7.70
C TYR A 54 -10.67 2.64 8.92
N LEU A 55 -9.69 1.73 8.93
CA LEU A 55 -8.70 1.65 10.00
C LEU A 55 -7.91 2.96 10.12
N ASN A 56 -7.52 3.58 9.01
CA ASN A 56 -6.81 4.86 9.02
C ASN A 56 -7.66 5.96 9.68
N TYR A 57 -8.94 6.10 9.32
CA TYR A 57 -9.84 7.06 9.97
C TYR A 57 -10.02 6.80 11.46
N ILE A 58 -10.26 5.55 11.85
CA ILE A 58 -10.45 5.15 13.24
C ILE A 58 -9.19 5.45 14.06
N LEU A 59 -8.01 5.05 13.55
CA LEU A 59 -6.74 5.29 14.24
C LEU A 59 -6.45 6.78 14.35
N ARG A 60 -6.62 7.57 13.29
CA ARG A 60 -6.38 9.02 13.34
C ARG A 60 -7.28 9.71 14.35
N LEU A 61 -8.59 9.45 14.29
CA LEU A 61 -9.55 10.04 15.24
C LEU A 61 -9.24 9.57 16.66
N GLY A 62 -9.01 8.26 16.85
CA GLY A 62 -8.66 7.69 18.15
C GLY A 62 -7.41 8.31 18.76
N ILE A 63 -6.34 8.46 17.97
CA ILE A 63 -5.09 9.10 18.41
C ILE A 63 -5.31 10.58 18.75
N ILE A 64 -6.06 11.33 17.93
CA ILE A 64 -6.38 12.74 18.20
C ILE A 64 -7.14 12.87 19.52
N PHE A 65 -8.21 12.09 19.72
CA PHE A 65 -8.99 12.11 20.96
C PHE A 65 -8.14 11.71 22.17
N LEU A 66 -7.29 10.70 22.03
CA LEU A 66 -6.40 10.25 23.09
C LEU A 66 -5.38 11.34 23.47
N ILE A 67 -4.77 12.01 22.50
CA ILE A 67 -3.83 13.11 22.75
C ILE A 67 -4.55 14.26 23.47
N ILE A 68 -5.72 14.68 22.98
CA ILE A 68 -6.53 15.72 23.62
C ILE A 68 -6.85 15.33 25.07
N TRP A 69 -7.25 14.09 25.29
CA TRP A 69 -7.55 13.58 26.63
C TRP A 69 -6.34 13.58 27.56
N ILE A 70 -5.15 13.17 27.08
CA ILE A 70 -3.89 13.19 27.84
C ILE A 70 -3.56 14.63 28.28
N PHE A 71 -3.64 15.60 27.36
CA PHE A 71 -3.38 17.00 27.68
C PHE A 71 -4.43 17.60 28.60
N TYR A 72 -5.71 17.32 28.37
CA TYR A 72 -6.80 17.74 29.25
C TYR A 72 -6.59 17.23 30.68
N ARG A 73 -6.26 15.94 30.83
CA ARG A 73 -5.93 15.36 32.13
C ARG A 73 -4.70 16.02 32.74
N GLY A 74 -3.65 16.28 31.96
CA GLY A 74 -2.44 16.98 32.42
C GLY A 74 -2.73 18.38 32.96
N ILE A 75 -3.48 19.19 32.18
CA ILE A 75 -3.85 20.57 32.55
C ILE A 75 -4.67 20.60 33.84
N LYS A 76 -5.59 19.64 34.03
CA LYS A 76 -6.39 19.53 35.26
C LYS A 76 -5.53 19.31 36.52
N HIS A 77 -4.33 18.74 36.36
CA HIS A 77 -3.38 18.50 37.46
C HIS A 77 -2.31 19.58 37.60
N PHE A 78 -2.43 20.72 36.92
CA PHE A 78 -1.47 21.82 37.07
C PHE A 78 -1.46 22.36 38.49
N TYR A 79 -0.24 22.62 38.99
CA TYR A 79 -0.03 23.18 40.31
C TYR A 79 -0.47 24.64 40.33
N ARG A 80 -1.36 24.95 41.26
CA ARG A 80 -1.66 26.34 41.67
C ARG A 80 -0.53 26.88 42.55
N ILE A 81 -0.48 28.20 42.74
CA ILE A 81 0.58 28.85 43.53
C ILE A 81 0.58 28.33 44.98
N GLY A 82 -0.59 28.26 45.64
CA GLY A 82 -0.69 27.70 46.99
C GLY A 82 -0.31 26.21 47.08
N GLN A 83 -0.65 25.42 46.06
CA GLN A 83 -0.23 24.00 45.99
C GLN A 83 1.29 23.87 45.80
N THR A 84 1.92 24.80 45.10
CA THR A 84 3.37 24.86 44.93
C THR A 84 4.05 25.19 46.25
N ALA A 85 3.50 26.15 47.01
CA ALA A 85 4.00 26.49 48.34
C ALA A 85 3.94 25.28 49.29
N ARG A 86 2.78 24.63 49.36
CA ARG A 86 2.60 23.39 50.13
C ARG A 86 3.49 22.24 49.66
N TRP A 87 3.77 22.16 48.35
CA TRP A 87 4.70 21.16 47.82
C TRP A 87 6.14 21.42 48.28
N LEU A 88 6.57 22.69 48.32
CA LEU A 88 7.91 23.06 48.80
C LEU A 88 8.08 22.76 50.29
N ASP A 89 7.08 23.08 51.13
CA ASP A 89 7.13 22.78 52.58
C ASP A 89 7.31 21.27 52.84
N LYS A 90 6.58 20.43 52.08
CA LYS A 90 6.65 18.97 52.18
C LYS A 90 7.98 18.35 51.74
N GLN A 91 8.83 19.07 51.01
CA GLN A 91 10.14 18.55 50.58
C GLN A 91 11.20 18.69 51.68
N THR A 92 10.97 19.54 52.67
CA THR A 92 11.91 19.83 53.75
C THR A 92 11.48 19.19 55.06
N GLU A 93 12.43 18.67 55.83
CA GLU A 93 12.17 18.06 57.16
C GLU A 93 11.91 19.10 58.27
N HIS A 94 11.69 20.37 57.93
CA HIS A 94 11.59 21.46 58.90
C HIS A 94 10.29 21.48 59.71
N GLN A 95 9.31 20.62 59.37
CA GLN A 95 8.01 20.48 60.04
C GLN A 95 7.20 21.79 60.17
N ASP A 96 7.60 22.85 59.45
CA ASP A 96 6.94 24.15 59.43
C ASP A 96 6.36 24.45 58.04
N ASP A 97 5.11 24.93 58.00
CA ASP A 97 4.42 25.29 56.76
C ASP A 97 4.72 26.75 56.36
N LEU A 98 6.01 27.12 56.34
CA LEU A 98 6.46 28.51 56.15
C LEU A 98 5.99 29.08 54.81
N TYR A 99 6.12 28.34 53.72
CA TYR A 99 5.77 28.85 52.39
C TYR A 99 4.27 28.95 52.19
N GLN A 100 3.51 27.95 52.66
CA GLN A 100 2.06 27.96 52.61
C GLN A 100 1.49 29.12 53.45
N ASN A 101 1.92 29.25 54.71
CA ASN A 101 1.44 30.30 55.61
C ASN A 101 1.78 31.70 55.09
N LEU A 102 3.00 31.91 54.59
CA LEU A 102 3.39 33.19 53.98
C LEU A 102 2.49 33.56 52.79
N TYR A 103 2.14 32.58 51.95
CA TYR A 103 1.27 32.83 50.80
C TYR A 103 -0.18 33.12 51.22
N GLU A 104 -0.71 32.42 52.22
CA GLU A 104 -2.06 32.64 52.75
C GLU A 104 -2.19 34.01 53.43
N LEU A 105 -1.22 34.39 54.28
CA LEU A 105 -1.17 35.71 54.92
C LEU A 105 -1.05 36.84 53.87
N TYR A 106 -0.28 36.61 52.80
CA TYR A 106 -0.21 37.56 51.69
C TYR A 106 -1.57 37.72 50.97
N GLN A 107 -2.33 36.63 50.77
CA GLN A 107 -3.67 36.71 50.19
C GLN A 107 -4.66 37.43 51.10
N GLN A 108 -4.53 37.26 52.41
CA GLN A 108 -5.38 37.90 53.42
C GLN A 108 -5.06 39.39 53.63
N LYS A 109 -3.99 39.91 52.99
CA LYS A 109 -3.52 41.31 53.11
C LYS A 109 -3.19 41.71 54.55
N GLU A 110 -2.56 40.80 55.28
CA GLU A 110 -2.05 41.03 56.63
C GLU A 110 -0.90 42.05 56.67
N ASP A 111 -0.48 42.44 57.87
CA ASP A 111 0.50 43.51 58.08
C ASP A 111 1.80 43.31 57.27
N GLU A 112 2.19 44.36 56.54
CA GLU A 112 3.36 44.39 55.66
C GLU A 112 4.67 44.15 56.43
N SER A 113 4.70 44.53 57.71
CA SER A 113 5.87 44.33 58.58
C SER A 113 6.18 42.83 58.79
N ILE A 114 5.16 42.04 59.12
CA ILE A 114 5.23 40.59 59.35
C ILE A 114 5.54 39.86 58.03
N LEU A 115 4.87 40.26 56.95
CA LEU A 115 5.07 39.72 55.62
C LEU A 115 6.51 39.93 55.10
N LYS A 116 7.16 41.04 55.44
CA LYS A 116 8.56 41.30 55.07
C LYS A 116 9.52 40.35 55.77
N VAL A 117 9.36 40.15 57.07
CA VAL A 117 10.22 39.26 57.87
C VAL A 117 10.09 37.81 57.39
N LEU A 118 8.86 37.31 57.27
CA LEU A 118 8.60 35.95 56.79
C LEU A 118 9.08 35.76 55.34
N ALA A 119 8.91 36.77 54.48
CA ALA A 119 9.42 36.69 53.11
C ALA A 119 10.94 36.63 53.04
N LEU A 120 11.66 37.30 53.94
CA LEU A 120 13.12 37.27 53.99
C LEU A 120 13.61 35.90 54.47
N GLN A 121 13.00 35.35 55.51
CA GLN A 121 13.26 34.00 55.99
C GLN A 121 12.98 32.94 54.90
N ALA A 122 11.86 33.08 54.20
CA ALA A 122 11.48 32.18 53.10
C ALA A 122 12.46 32.26 51.92
N THR A 123 12.91 33.46 51.52
CA THR A 123 13.87 33.62 50.41
C THR A 123 15.26 33.14 50.75
N GLU A 124 15.71 33.28 51.99
CA GLU A 124 16.98 32.71 52.48
C GLU A 124 16.92 31.18 52.48
N ARG A 125 15.84 30.60 53.01
CA ARG A 125 15.64 29.14 52.99
C ARG A 125 15.61 28.57 51.57
N LEU A 126 14.94 29.25 50.65
CA LEU A 126 14.94 28.86 49.24
C LEU A 126 16.33 28.91 48.58
N LYS A 127 17.28 29.68 49.14
CA LYS A 127 18.67 29.74 48.65
C LYS A 127 19.54 28.66 49.31
N SER A 128 19.31 28.34 50.58
CA SER A 128 20.14 27.40 51.34
C SER A 128 19.77 25.94 51.09
N VAL A 129 18.51 25.65 50.77
CA VAL A 129 18.02 24.29 50.56
C VAL A 129 17.92 23.94 49.08
N SER A 130 18.40 22.76 48.70
CA SER A 130 18.22 22.21 47.37
C SER A 130 16.89 21.46 47.25
N TYR A 131 16.01 21.89 46.35
CA TYR A 131 14.72 21.25 46.10
C TYR A 131 14.80 20.29 44.91
N ARG A 132 14.31 19.07 45.07
CA ARG A 132 14.27 18.07 43.99
C ARG A 132 12.91 18.10 43.30
N LEU A 133 12.90 18.39 42.00
CA LEU A 133 11.69 18.26 41.20
C LEU A 133 11.30 16.78 41.05
N PRO A 134 10.00 16.46 40.91
CA PRO A 134 9.57 15.08 40.73
C PRO A 134 10.13 14.49 39.43
N LYS A 135 10.59 13.23 39.47
CA LYS A 135 11.06 12.52 38.26
C LYS A 135 9.93 12.44 37.23
N LEU A 136 10.22 12.62 35.93
CA LEU A 136 9.19 12.54 34.88
C LEU A 136 8.48 11.19 34.88
N PHE A 137 9.26 10.12 34.87
CA PHE A 137 8.79 8.75 35.01
C PHE A 137 9.75 8.00 35.95
N PRO A 138 9.26 6.97 36.66
CA PRO A 138 10.13 6.04 37.36
C PRO A 138 10.98 5.21 36.36
N ALA A 139 12.06 4.58 36.83
CA ALA A 139 13.10 4.01 35.97
C ALA A 139 12.62 2.81 35.14
N ASP A 140 11.75 1.99 35.74
CA ASP A 140 11.00 0.90 35.12
C ASP A 140 10.14 1.38 33.93
N LEU A 141 9.41 2.48 34.09
CA LEU A 141 8.62 3.05 32.99
C LEU A 141 9.50 3.63 31.89
N TRP A 142 10.64 4.25 32.23
CA TRP A 142 11.61 4.71 31.23
C TRP A 142 12.18 3.55 30.41
N PHE A 143 12.53 2.45 31.07
CA PHE A 143 13.01 1.24 30.40
C PHE A 143 11.93 0.68 29.45
N LEU A 144 10.68 0.60 29.90
CA LEU A 144 9.57 0.14 29.07
C LEU A 144 9.35 1.02 27.83
N ILE A 145 9.34 2.36 28.00
CA ILE A 145 9.18 3.30 26.89
C ILE A 145 10.32 3.14 25.89
N LEU A 146 11.57 3.05 26.38
CA LEU A 146 12.74 2.89 25.52
C LEU A 146 12.71 1.56 24.77
N PHE A 147 12.41 0.46 25.46
CA PHE A 147 12.28 -0.87 24.87
C PHE A 147 11.21 -0.89 23.77
N LEU A 148 10.05 -0.30 24.03
CA LEU A 148 8.98 -0.19 23.05
C LEU A 148 9.40 0.63 21.82
N LEU A 149 10.02 1.80 22.02
CA LEU A 149 10.46 2.66 20.93
C LEU A 149 11.56 2.01 20.07
N ILE A 150 12.50 1.30 20.70
CA ILE A 150 13.54 0.53 20.00
C ILE A 150 12.90 -0.61 19.19
N GLY A 151 11.93 -1.34 19.77
CA GLY A 151 11.21 -2.40 19.07
C GLY A 151 10.48 -1.88 17.84
N ILE A 152 9.69 -0.80 17.98
CA ILE A 152 8.97 -0.16 16.88
C ILE A 152 9.95 0.33 15.81
N GLY A 153 11.01 1.03 16.22
CA GLY A 153 12.02 1.57 15.31
C GLY A 153 12.78 0.50 14.55
N SER A 154 13.08 -0.64 15.18
CA SER A 154 13.77 -1.76 14.55
C SER A 154 12.92 -2.39 13.46
N VAL A 155 11.63 -2.61 13.73
CA VAL A 155 10.68 -3.13 12.72
C VAL A 155 10.63 -2.19 11.52
N TRP A 156 10.43 -0.88 11.75
CA TRP A 156 10.36 0.10 10.67
C TRP A 156 11.66 0.23 9.88
N SER A 157 12.81 0.08 10.54
CA SER A 157 14.12 0.14 9.88
C SER A 157 14.39 -1.09 9.02
N PHE A 158 14.00 -2.29 9.48
CA PHE A 158 14.23 -3.53 8.73
C PHE A 158 13.39 -3.58 7.45
N SER A 159 12.23 -2.93 7.45
CA SER A 159 11.27 -2.93 6.36
C SER A 159 11.04 -1.52 5.77
N ALA A 160 12.09 -0.69 5.75
CA ALA A 160 12.03 0.74 5.45
C ALA A 160 11.29 1.08 4.15
N ASP A 161 11.53 0.32 3.06
CA ASP A 161 10.86 0.57 1.78
C ASP A 161 9.35 0.35 1.91
N THR A 162 8.94 -0.81 2.41
CA THR A 162 7.51 -1.12 2.62
C THR A 162 6.84 -0.17 3.61
N PHE A 163 7.55 0.23 4.66
CA PHE A 163 7.07 1.22 5.63
C PHE A 163 6.84 2.58 4.96
N ARG A 164 7.73 3.00 4.07
CA ARG A 164 7.56 4.25 3.30
C ARG A 164 6.32 4.20 2.41
N TYR A 165 6.03 3.07 1.77
CA TYR A 165 4.79 2.88 0.99
C TYR A 165 3.55 2.94 1.88
N ALA A 166 3.56 2.19 2.99
CA ALA A 166 2.46 2.22 3.96
C ALA A 166 2.21 3.63 4.52
N MET A 167 3.26 4.42 4.78
CA MET A 167 3.12 5.79 5.26
C MET A 167 2.56 6.75 4.20
N LYS A 168 2.91 6.56 2.92
CA LYS A 168 2.26 7.31 1.83
C LYS A 168 0.76 7.01 1.78
N GLN A 169 0.38 5.74 1.91
CA GLN A 169 -1.02 5.36 1.93
C GLN A 169 -1.74 5.85 3.20
N PHE A 170 -1.06 5.77 4.35
CA PHE A 170 -1.56 6.35 5.59
C PHE A 170 -1.83 7.84 5.40
N ALA A 171 -1.00 8.57 4.67
CA ALA A 171 -1.17 10.00 4.40
C ALA A 171 -2.24 10.32 3.34
N ALA A 172 -2.35 9.53 2.28
CA ALA A 172 -3.08 9.88 1.05
C ALA A 172 -4.61 9.90 1.17
N ILE A 173 -5.23 9.22 2.15
CA ILE A 173 -6.70 9.17 2.34
C ILE A 173 -7.45 8.71 1.07
N THR A 174 -6.77 8.05 0.13
CA THR A 174 -7.37 7.46 -1.07
C THR A 174 -6.77 6.08 -1.30
N PRO A 175 -7.57 5.10 -1.77
CA PRO A 175 -7.02 3.82 -2.18
C PRO A 175 -6.03 4.05 -3.31
N GLU A 176 -4.91 3.33 -3.29
CA GLU A 176 -3.99 3.31 -4.42
C GLU A 176 -4.75 2.71 -5.62
N THR A 177 -4.98 3.54 -6.64
CA THR A 177 -5.67 3.12 -7.86
C THR A 177 -4.77 2.12 -8.57
N VAL A 178 -5.28 0.92 -8.83
CA VAL A 178 -4.57 -0.10 -9.60
C VAL A 178 -4.31 0.43 -11.00
N ALA A 179 -3.05 0.70 -11.32
CA ALA A 179 -2.65 1.01 -12.68
C ALA A 179 -2.65 -0.31 -13.48
N TYR A 180 -3.77 -0.61 -14.12
CA TYR A 180 -3.86 -1.74 -15.05
C TYR A 180 -3.11 -1.41 -16.35
N LYS A 181 -2.52 -2.43 -16.98
CA LYS A 181 -1.99 -2.29 -18.34
C LYS A 181 -3.14 -1.88 -19.27
N SER A 182 -2.93 -0.84 -20.09
CA SER A 182 -3.94 -0.35 -21.05
C SER A 182 -4.06 -1.24 -22.29
N THR A 183 -3.10 -2.15 -22.50
CA THR A 183 -3.04 -3.07 -23.64
C THR A 183 -2.81 -4.50 -23.17
N ILE A 184 -3.36 -5.46 -23.93
CA ILE A 184 -3.16 -6.90 -23.71
C ILE A 184 -2.27 -7.43 -24.82
N ASP A 185 -1.13 -8.00 -24.46
CA ASP A 185 -0.20 -8.61 -25.41
C ASP A 185 -0.58 -10.08 -25.62
N VAL A 186 -0.74 -10.48 -26.88
CA VAL A 186 -1.19 -11.83 -27.26
C VAL A 186 -0.21 -12.43 -28.26
N ILE A 187 0.13 -13.71 -28.06
CA ILE A 187 1.00 -14.49 -28.95
C ILE A 187 0.22 -15.73 -29.43
N PRO A 188 0.28 -16.09 -30.72
CA PRO A 188 0.88 -15.32 -31.81
C PRO A 188 0.04 -14.07 -32.15
N GLY A 189 0.55 -13.22 -33.04
CA GLY A 189 -0.22 -12.14 -33.65
C GLY A 189 -0.85 -12.62 -34.96
N ASN A 190 -0.64 -11.86 -36.04
CA ASN A 190 -0.98 -12.32 -37.39
C ASN A 190 -0.02 -13.43 -37.83
N ILE A 191 -0.55 -14.59 -38.21
CA ILE A 191 0.27 -15.73 -38.64
C ILE A 191 -0.44 -16.49 -39.76
N THR A 192 0.36 -17.08 -40.64
CA THR A 192 -0.10 -17.99 -41.69
C THR A 192 0.23 -19.43 -41.27
N LEU A 193 -0.76 -20.32 -41.28
CA LEU A 193 -0.62 -21.73 -40.88
C LEU A 193 -0.98 -22.66 -42.04
N GLY A 194 -0.35 -23.83 -42.07
CA GLY A 194 -0.77 -24.91 -42.97
C GLY A 194 -2.06 -25.58 -42.50
N ARG A 195 -2.85 -26.10 -43.44
CA ARG A 195 -4.10 -26.83 -43.12
C ARG A 195 -3.85 -27.95 -42.10
N GLY A 196 -4.64 -27.96 -41.02
CA GLY A 196 -4.55 -28.96 -39.95
C GLY A 196 -3.54 -28.66 -38.84
N GLN A 197 -2.75 -27.58 -38.95
CA GLN A 197 -1.90 -27.11 -37.86
C GLN A 197 -2.71 -26.43 -36.77
N GLN A 198 -2.35 -26.69 -35.51
CA GLN A 198 -3.01 -26.14 -34.34
C GLN A 198 -2.39 -24.78 -33.96
N LEU A 199 -3.23 -23.75 -33.84
CA LEU A 199 -2.83 -22.44 -33.32
C LEU A 199 -3.04 -22.40 -31.82
N VAL A 200 -2.00 -22.16 -31.03
CA VAL A 200 -2.13 -21.89 -29.58
C VAL A 200 -2.07 -20.38 -29.36
N ILE A 201 -3.20 -19.79 -28.98
CA ILE A 201 -3.29 -18.38 -28.58
C ILE A 201 -2.97 -18.29 -27.10
N GLN A 202 -2.06 -17.40 -26.68
CA GLN A 202 -1.67 -17.19 -25.29
C GLN A 202 -1.56 -15.69 -24.96
N VAL A 203 -2.04 -15.31 -23.78
CA VAL A 203 -1.82 -13.95 -23.23
C VAL A 203 -0.45 -13.89 -22.56
N VAL A 204 0.36 -12.89 -22.90
CA VAL A 204 1.67 -12.67 -22.32
C VAL A 204 1.52 -11.88 -21.02
N GLU A 205 2.08 -12.40 -19.93
CA GLU A 205 2.00 -11.79 -18.58
C GLU A 205 0.56 -11.40 -18.18
N PRO A 206 -0.37 -12.36 -18.09
CA PRO A 206 -1.77 -12.05 -17.77
C PRO A 206 -1.89 -11.50 -16.35
N ASP A 207 -2.69 -10.43 -16.19
CA ASP A 207 -3.06 -9.97 -14.85
C ASP A 207 -4.05 -10.98 -14.24
N THR A 208 -3.56 -11.76 -13.27
CA THR A 208 -4.34 -12.84 -12.63
C THR A 208 -5.60 -12.36 -11.90
N ARG A 209 -5.73 -11.05 -11.67
CA ARG A 209 -6.90 -10.44 -11.03
C ARG A 209 -8.04 -10.15 -12.01
N LEU A 210 -7.76 -10.16 -13.32
CA LEU A 210 -8.74 -9.83 -14.36
C LEU A 210 -9.16 -11.07 -15.15
N HIS A 211 -10.45 -11.18 -15.46
CA HIS A 211 -10.96 -12.25 -16.31
C HIS A 211 -10.68 -11.95 -17.78
N HIS A 212 -9.85 -12.78 -18.40
CA HIS A 212 -9.51 -12.66 -19.82
C HIS A 212 -10.46 -13.50 -20.66
N ARG A 213 -11.13 -12.85 -21.61
CA ARG A 213 -12.09 -13.45 -22.53
C ARG A 213 -11.53 -13.37 -23.95
N LEU A 214 -11.55 -14.48 -24.66
CA LEU A 214 -11.17 -14.55 -26.06
C LEU A 214 -12.43 -14.40 -26.92
N PHE A 215 -12.37 -13.47 -27.85
CA PHE A 215 -13.39 -13.31 -28.87
C PHE A 215 -12.82 -13.77 -30.21
N TYR A 216 -13.57 -14.60 -30.93
CA TYR A 216 -13.14 -15.12 -32.22
C TYR A 216 -14.30 -15.18 -33.22
N ARG A 217 -13.98 -15.18 -34.51
CA ARG A 217 -14.94 -15.36 -35.61
C ARG A 217 -14.35 -16.11 -36.80
N TRP A 218 -15.19 -16.92 -37.44
CA TRP A 218 -14.95 -17.50 -38.77
C TRP A 218 -15.75 -16.76 -39.86
N ASP A 219 -16.92 -16.24 -39.48
CA ASP A 219 -17.85 -15.52 -40.35
C ASP A 219 -18.01 -14.07 -39.85
N GLU A 220 -19.18 -13.46 -40.04
CA GLU A 220 -19.45 -12.07 -39.65
C GLU A 220 -19.61 -11.87 -38.13
N ASN A 221 -20.07 -12.90 -37.41
CA ASN A 221 -20.45 -12.80 -35.99
C ASN A 221 -19.33 -13.22 -35.03
N TRP A 222 -19.10 -12.41 -34.00
CA TRP A 222 -18.16 -12.69 -32.91
C TRP A 222 -18.73 -13.67 -31.89
N ARG A 223 -17.91 -14.64 -31.47
CA ARG A 223 -18.22 -15.60 -30.41
C ARG A 223 -17.26 -15.41 -29.23
N GLU A 224 -17.76 -15.57 -28.02
CA GLU A 224 -17.01 -15.42 -26.77
C GLU A 224 -16.61 -16.79 -26.20
N LEU A 225 -15.37 -16.89 -25.74
CA LEU A 225 -14.87 -18.05 -25.02
C LEU A 225 -13.97 -17.63 -23.86
N GLY A 226 -14.21 -18.22 -22.68
CA GLY A 226 -13.38 -18.00 -21.50
C GLY A 226 -12.03 -18.71 -21.64
N LEU A 227 -10.93 -17.99 -21.41
CA LEU A 227 -9.59 -18.58 -21.45
C LEU A 227 -9.26 -19.27 -20.11
N ASN A 228 -9.37 -20.60 -20.07
CA ASN A 228 -8.83 -21.38 -18.96
C ASN A 228 -7.31 -21.54 -19.17
N ASN A 229 -6.51 -21.16 -18.17
CA ASN A 229 -5.04 -21.11 -18.24
C ASN A 229 -4.47 -20.13 -19.29
N TYR A 230 -5.23 -19.10 -19.68
CA TYR A 230 -4.80 -18.04 -20.61
C TYR A 230 -4.34 -18.54 -21.98
N SER A 231 -4.71 -19.77 -22.35
CA SER A 231 -4.40 -20.33 -23.66
C SER A 231 -5.57 -21.12 -24.26
N TYR A 232 -5.66 -21.14 -25.59
CA TYR A 232 -6.64 -21.95 -26.31
C TYR A 232 -6.16 -22.34 -27.70
N THR A 233 -6.62 -23.50 -28.17
CA THR A 233 -6.25 -24.04 -29.48
C THR A 233 -7.36 -23.87 -30.52
N PHE A 234 -7.07 -23.27 -31.66
CA PHE A 234 -8.04 -23.06 -32.74
C PHE A 234 -7.49 -23.39 -34.15
N PRO A 235 -8.37 -23.67 -35.13
CA PRO A 235 -8.05 -23.58 -36.56
C PRO A 235 -8.05 -22.11 -37.02
N SER A 236 -7.77 -21.83 -38.31
CA SER A 236 -7.73 -20.46 -38.87
C SER A 236 -8.98 -19.64 -38.55
N LEU A 237 -8.79 -18.44 -38.01
CA LEU A 237 -9.84 -17.51 -37.62
C LEU A 237 -9.31 -16.09 -37.39
N GLU A 238 -10.22 -15.15 -37.12
CA GLU A 238 -9.87 -13.85 -36.55
C GLU A 238 -10.18 -13.82 -35.06
N TYR A 239 -9.28 -13.24 -34.25
CA TYR A 239 -9.45 -13.17 -32.79
C TYR A 239 -8.93 -11.90 -32.15
N TYR A 240 -9.44 -11.60 -30.97
CA TYR A 240 -8.86 -10.64 -30.02
C TYR A 240 -9.15 -11.08 -28.58
N VAL A 241 -8.34 -10.62 -27.63
CA VAL A 241 -8.54 -10.85 -26.20
C VAL A 241 -9.01 -9.55 -25.55
N GLN A 242 -9.97 -9.66 -24.65
CA GLN A 242 -10.49 -8.54 -23.89
C GLN A 242 -10.61 -8.92 -22.42
N ASN A 243 -10.31 -7.97 -21.54
CA ASN A 243 -10.65 -8.03 -20.13
C ASN A 243 -11.50 -6.81 -19.76
N GLU A 244 -11.73 -6.59 -18.47
CA GLU A 244 -12.58 -5.50 -17.96
C GLU A 244 -12.03 -4.10 -18.24
N VAL A 245 -10.74 -3.97 -18.60
CA VAL A 245 -10.02 -2.68 -18.65
C VAL A 245 -9.34 -2.43 -20.00
N ALA A 246 -8.96 -3.47 -20.73
CA ALA A 246 -8.15 -3.40 -21.94
C ALA A 246 -8.63 -4.39 -23.02
N LYS A 247 -8.34 -4.04 -24.28
CA LYS A 247 -8.67 -4.84 -25.47
C LYS A 247 -7.42 -4.94 -26.36
N SER A 248 -7.09 -6.16 -26.81
CA SER A 248 -6.00 -6.36 -27.77
C SER A 248 -6.42 -5.92 -29.18
N PRO A 249 -5.46 -5.68 -30.08
CA PRO A 249 -5.72 -5.62 -31.51
C PRO A 249 -6.42 -6.89 -32.02
N VAL A 250 -7.11 -6.78 -33.17
CA VAL A 250 -7.68 -7.93 -33.88
C VAL A 250 -6.57 -8.57 -34.71
N TYR A 251 -6.36 -9.86 -34.49
CA TYR A 251 -5.40 -10.67 -35.22
C TYR A 251 -6.11 -11.60 -36.19
N ARG A 252 -5.50 -11.80 -37.36
CA ARG A 252 -6.02 -12.67 -38.42
C ARG A 252 -5.05 -13.82 -38.67
N VAL A 253 -5.60 -15.03 -38.70
CA VAL A 253 -4.86 -16.25 -38.99
C VAL A 253 -5.28 -16.79 -40.35
N GLU A 254 -4.35 -16.81 -41.29
CA GLU A 254 -4.59 -17.27 -42.64
C GLU A 254 -4.19 -18.75 -42.76
N CYS A 255 -5.12 -19.59 -43.22
CA CYS A 255 -4.82 -20.98 -43.54
C CYS A 255 -4.37 -21.08 -44.99
N LEU A 256 -3.21 -21.68 -45.25
CA LEU A 256 -2.83 -22.11 -46.58
C LEU A 256 -3.25 -23.56 -46.79
N ASP A 257 -4.01 -23.78 -47.85
CA ASP A 257 -4.25 -25.11 -48.37
C ASP A 257 -2.98 -25.66 -49.02
N GLU A 258 -2.82 -26.98 -48.97
CA GLU A 258 -1.77 -27.66 -49.72
C GLU A 258 -1.96 -27.39 -51.22
N PRO A 259 -0.88 -27.15 -51.98
CA PRO A 259 -0.98 -26.95 -53.41
C PRO A 259 -1.56 -28.21 -54.05
N PHE A 260 -2.77 -28.09 -54.61
CA PHE A 260 -3.37 -29.13 -55.43
C PHE A 260 -3.42 -28.67 -56.87
N VAL A 261 -3.27 -29.60 -57.80
CA VAL A 261 -3.33 -29.26 -59.22
C VAL A 261 -4.80 -29.19 -59.63
N LYS A 262 -5.20 -28.00 -60.11
CA LYS A 262 -6.58 -27.66 -60.44
C LYS A 262 -7.09 -28.34 -61.71
N SER A 263 -6.20 -28.59 -62.65
CA SER A 263 -6.47 -29.26 -63.93
C SER A 263 -5.15 -29.75 -64.51
N TRP A 264 -5.19 -30.92 -65.16
CA TRP A 264 -4.07 -31.46 -65.92
C TRP A 264 -4.59 -31.73 -67.32
N VAL A 265 -3.76 -31.49 -68.32
CA VAL A 265 -4.04 -31.83 -69.72
C VAL A 265 -3.05 -32.90 -70.14
N ILE A 266 -3.59 -33.98 -70.69
CA ILE A 266 -2.81 -35.11 -71.19
C ILE A 266 -2.89 -35.14 -72.71
N ASP A 267 -1.76 -35.04 -73.37
CA ASP A 267 -1.65 -35.19 -74.82
C ASP A 267 -1.11 -36.60 -75.15
N TYR A 268 -1.94 -37.41 -75.80
CA TYR A 268 -1.61 -38.76 -76.26
C TYR A 268 -1.14 -38.74 -77.71
N HIS A 269 0.09 -39.20 -77.95
CA HIS A 269 0.62 -39.48 -79.28
C HIS A 269 0.66 -40.99 -79.52
N TYR A 270 -0.37 -41.49 -80.20
CA TYR A 270 -0.49 -42.91 -80.45
C TYR A 270 0.46 -43.37 -81.58
N PRO A 271 1.05 -44.56 -81.46
CA PRO A 271 1.92 -45.12 -82.49
C PRO A 271 1.09 -45.52 -83.72
N ALA A 272 1.68 -45.41 -84.93
CA ALA A 272 0.97 -45.59 -86.20
C ALA A 272 0.20 -46.92 -86.35
N TYR A 273 0.59 -47.96 -85.62
CA TYR A 273 -0.08 -49.28 -85.66
C TYR A 273 -1.48 -49.29 -85.03
N THR A 274 -1.85 -48.30 -84.21
CA THR A 274 -3.18 -48.23 -83.59
C THR A 274 -4.23 -47.64 -84.52
N GLY A 275 -3.81 -46.90 -85.56
CA GLY A 275 -4.72 -46.15 -86.44
C GLY A 275 -5.41 -44.96 -85.76
N LEU A 276 -5.06 -44.63 -84.51
CA LEU A 276 -5.63 -43.52 -83.75
C LEU A 276 -4.79 -42.26 -83.97
N GLY A 277 -5.46 -41.13 -84.20
CA GLY A 277 -4.80 -39.81 -84.23
C GLY A 277 -4.49 -39.30 -82.82
N ASN A 278 -3.69 -38.24 -82.73
CA ASN A 278 -3.35 -37.63 -81.44
C ASN A 278 -4.61 -37.14 -80.72
N VAL A 279 -4.74 -37.45 -79.43
CA VAL A 279 -5.90 -37.10 -78.61
C VAL A 279 -5.43 -36.28 -77.41
N ARG A 280 -6.13 -35.16 -77.17
CA ARG A 280 -5.99 -34.35 -75.97
C ARG A 280 -7.11 -34.70 -74.99
N ASP A 281 -6.73 -35.20 -73.82
CA ASP A 281 -7.65 -35.46 -72.72
C ASP A 281 -7.54 -34.35 -71.67
N THR A 282 -8.65 -33.64 -71.46
CA THR A 282 -8.78 -32.55 -70.49
C THR A 282 -9.57 -32.94 -69.24
N LEU A 283 -10.06 -34.19 -69.16
CA LEU A 283 -10.95 -34.69 -68.11
C LEU A 283 -10.37 -35.87 -67.33
N SER A 284 -9.10 -36.21 -67.55
CA SER A 284 -8.47 -37.36 -66.91
C SER A 284 -8.44 -37.21 -65.38
N TYR A 285 -8.97 -38.20 -64.67
CA TYR A 285 -9.05 -38.26 -63.21
C TYR A 285 -7.76 -38.79 -62.54
N GLY A 286 -6.61 -38.68 -63.22
CA GLY A 286 -5.30 -39.07 -62.69
C GLY A 286 -4.86 -40.50 -63.01
N ASN A 287 -5.70 -41.30 -63.67
CA ASN A 287 -5.31 -42.61 -64.22
C ASN A 287 -5.00 -42.45 -65.71
N ILE A 288 -3.76 -42.74 -66.09
CA ILE A 288 -3.29 -42.69 -67.48
C ILE A 288 -3.28 -44.11 -68.05
N GLU A 289 -4.20 -44.39 -68.95
CA GLU A 289 -4.29 -45.66 -69.68
C GLU A 289 -3.96 -45.42 -71.15
N ALA A 290 -2.94 -46.10 -71.67
CA ALA A 290 -2.50 -45.93 -73.05
C ALA A 290 -2.00 -47.24 -73.67
N PHE A 291 -2.08 -47.33 -75.00
CA PHE A 291 -1.50 -48.45 -75.74
C PHE A 291 0.04 -48.46 -75.62
N LYS A 292 0.64 -49.63 -75.75
CA LYS A 292 2.09 -49.80 -75.62
C LYS A 292 2.84 -48.91 -76.62
N HIS A 293 3.86 -48.18 -76.18
CA HIS A 293 4.62 -47.21 -77.00
C HIS A 293 3.86 -45.92 -77.38
N THR A 294 2.78 -45.57 -76.68
CA THR A 294 2.19 -44.22 -76.74
C THR A 294 3.10 -43.24 -76.01
N GLU A 295 3.41 -42.10 -76.63
CA GLU A 295 4.07 -40.99 -75.94
C GLU A 295 3.00 -40.14 -75.27
N VAL A 296 3.19 -39.88 -73.98
CA VAL A 296 2.24 -39.13 -73.15
C VAL A 296 2.93 -37.88 -72.63
N ILE A 297 2.40 -36.72 -72.99
CA ILE A 297 2.86 -35.42 -72.50
C ILE A 297 1.83 -34.91 -71.50
N LEU A 298 2.31 -34.48 -70.34
CA LEU A 298 1.47 -34.05 -69.23
C LEU A 298 1.79 -32.60 -68.88
N SER A 299 0.76 -31.76 -68.83
CA SER A 299 0.86 -30.30 -68.65
C SER A 299 -0.21 -29.74 -67.72
#